data_AF-A0A968CLV9-F1
#
_entry.id   AF-A0A968CLV9-F1
#
_cell.length_a   1.000
_cell.length_b   1.000
_cell.length_c   1.000
_cell.angle_alpha   90.00
_cell.angle_beta   90.00
_cell.angle_gamma   90.00
#
_symmetry.space_group_name_H-M   'P 1'
#
loop_
_entity.id
_entity.type
_entity.pdbx_description
1 polymer ?
#
loop_
_entity_poly.entity_id
_entity_poly.type
_entity_poly.pdbx_seq_one_letter_code
_entity_poly.pdbx_strand_id
1 'polypeptide(L)'
;MNATTSSRGSARLGRLLPAAALAALAGLTLNAGAEERPRVRELGLSPGVLEPGPLNAITDVAGVRVGHKTIVRGESVRTGVTAIVPGDGNVFQDKLPAAV
;
A
#
# COMPACT_ATOMS: atom_id res chain seq x y z
N MET A 1 -22.92 40.07 -67.59
CA MET A 1 -22.12 41.31 -67.68
C MET A 1 -22.42 42.17 -66.46
N ASN A 2 -21.49 42.17 -65.50
CA ASN A 2 -21.02 43.31 -64.69
C ASN A 2 -20.55 42.86 -63.30
N ALA A 3 -19.24 43.04 -63.10
CA ALA A 3 -18.56 43.14 -61.82
C ALA A 3 -19.22 44.26 -60.96
N THR A 4 -19.11 44.35 -59.64
CA THR A 4 -17.87 44.45 -58.85
C THR A 4 -18.24 44.53 -57.35
N THR A 5 -17.30 44.09 -56.50
CA THR A 5 -16.92 44.70 -55.20
C THR A 5 -17.56 44.25 -53.86
N SER A 6 -16.61 44.14 -52.91
CA SER A 6 -16.71 44.23 -51.44
C SER A 6 -16.90 42.90 -50.69
N SER A 7 -15.83 42.29 -50.19
CA SER A 7 -15.14 42.66 -48.93
C SER A 7 -16.05 42.54 -47.69
N ARG A 8 -15.81 41.47 -46.91
CA ARG A 8 -15.59 41.44 -45.44
C ARG A 8 -16.04 40.10 -44.84
N GLY A 9 -15.09 39.40 -44.24
CA GLY A 9 -15.26 38.74 -42.94
C GLY A 9 -15.86 37.34 -42.90
N SER A 10 -15.03 36.34 -42.58
CA SER A 10 -15.30 35.40 -41.49
C SER A 10 -14.13 34.42 -41.28
N ALA A 11 -13.05 34.92 -40.65
CA ALA A 11 -12.10 34.05 -39.98
C ALA A 11 -12.63 33.77 -38.56
N ARG A 12 -13.31 32.63 -38.36
CA ARG A 12 -13.71 32.05 -37.06
C ARG A 12 -13.99 30.57 -37.30
N LEU A 13 -13.59 29.59 -36.53
CA LEU A 13 -12.81 29.53 -35.30
C LEU A 13 -12.61 28.01 -35.12
N GLY A 14 -11.40 27.50 -35.37
CA GLY A 14 -11.08 26.08 -35.16
C GLY A 14 -11.23 25.75 -33.68
N ARG A 15 -12.18 24.88 -33.34
CA ARG A 15 -12.44 24.42 -31.98
C ARG A 15 -11.26 23.59 -31.47
N LEU A 16 -10.36 24.22 -30.72
CA LEU A 16 -9.37 23.55 -29.88
C LEU A 16 -10.05 23.24 -28.53
N LEU A 17 -10.47 21.98 -28.36
CA LEU A 17 -10.81 21.44 -27.05
C LEU A 17 -9.51 21.22 -26.25
N PRO A 18 -9.43 21.64 -24.98
CA PRO A 18 -8.19 21.57 -24.23
C PRO A 18 -7.97 20.13 -23.73
N ALA A 19 -6.85 19.53 -24.13
CA ALA A 19 -6.31 18.27 -23.60
C ALA A 19 -5.98 18.33 -22.09
N ALA A 20 -6.24 19.45 -21.40
CA ALA A 20 -5.94 19.66 -19.99
C ALA A 20 -6.94 18.99 -19.03
N ALA A 21 -8.13 18.58 -19.49
CA ALA A 21 -9.15 17.99 -18.61
C ALA A 21 -8.92 16.51 -18.26
N LEU A 22 -8.08 15.78 -19.02
CA LEU A 22 -7.85 14.36 -18.77
C LEU A 22 -6.70 14.09 -17.78
N ALA A 23 -5.83 15.08 -17.53
CA ALA A 23 -4.70 14.93 -16.61
C ALA A 23 -5.06 15.17 -15.13
N ALA A 24 -6.22 15.76 -14.83
CA ALA A 24 -6.61 16.14 -13.46
C ALA A 24 -7.26 15.00 -12.66
N LEU A 25 -7.63 13.87 -13.28
CA LEU A 25 -8.23 12.73 -12.57
C LEU A 25 -7.23 11.66 -12.08
N ALA A 26 -5.94 11.79 -12.41
CA ALA A 26 -4.92 10.80 -11.99
C ALA A 26 -4.36 11.04 -10.57
N GLY A 27 -4.72 12.15 -9.91
CA GLY A 27 -4.07 12.62 -8.69
C GLY A 27 -4.72 12.24 -7.35
N LEU A 28 -5.87 11.55 -7.34
CA LEU A 28 -6.56 11.22 -6.08
C LEU A 28 -6.27 9.77 -5.67
N THR A 29 -5.01 9.48 -5.33
CA THR A 29 -4.68 8.27 -4.57
C THR A 29 -5.18 8.48 -3.13
N LEU A 30 -6.35 7.95 -2.82
CA LEU A 30 -6.83 7.83 -1.45
C LEU A 30 -5.87 6.90 -0.71
N ASN A 31 -4.91 7.49 0.00
CA ASN A 31 -4.02 6.78 0.89
C ASN A 31 -4.89 6.29 2.06
N ALA A 32 -5.27 5.01 2.05
CA ALA A 32 -5.90 4.36 3.19
C ALA A 32 -4.85 4.27 4.31
N GLY A 33 -4.75 5.34 5.09
CA GLY A 33 -3.79 5.46 6.18
C GLY A 33 -4.06 4.37 7.22
N ALA A 34 -3.16 3.40 7.32
CA ALA A 34 -2.99 2.68 8.57
C ALA A 34 -2.56 3.71 9.62
N GLU A 35 -3.27 3.78 10.75
CA GLU A 35 -2.80 4.60 11.87
C GLU A 35 -1.37 4.19 12.23
N GLU A 36 -0.51 5.19 12.38
CA GLU A 36 0.86 4.99 12.84
C GLU A 36 0.82 4.52 14.30
N ARG A 37 1.11 3.23 14.50
CA ARG A 37 1.14 2.60 15.83
C ARG A 37 2.58 2.50 16.28
N PRO A 38 3.07 3.41 17.15
CA PRO A 38 4.47 3.45 17.50
C PRO A 38 4.89 2.19 18.24
N ARG A 39 6.11 1.72 17.97
CA ARG A 39 6.72 0.59 18.69
C ARG A 39 7.34 1.06 20.00
N VAL A 40 7.55 0.13 20.94
CA VAL A 40 8.06 0.45 22.28
C VAL A 40 9.41 1.19 22.26
N ARG A 41 10.31 0.85 21.32
CA ARG A 41 11.62 1.49 21.15
C ARG A 41 11.52 2.91 20.58
N GLU A 42 10.50 3.19 19.78
CA GLU A 42 10.21 4.55 19.28
C GLU A 42 9.72 5.47 20.41
N LEU A 43 9.24 4.89 21.52
CA LEU A 43 8.89 5.61 22.74
C LEU A 43 10.08 5.77 23.72
N GLY A 44 11.30 5.41 23.31
CA GLY A 44 12.51 5.53 24.14
C GLY A 44 12.75 4.37 25.11
N LEU A 45 11.98 3.28 25.00
CA LEU A 45 12.12 2.10 25.86
C LEU A 45 12.81 0.97 25.10
N SER A 46 14.00 0.56 25.56
CA SER A 46 14.81 -0.49 24.92
C SER A 46 15.06 -1.66 25.87
N PRO A 47 14.20 -2.69 25.88
CA PRO A 47 14.42 -3.89 26.71
C PRO A 47 15.63 -4.69 26.23
N GLY A 48 16.45 -5.14 27.18
CA GLY A 48 17.66 -5.94 26.92
C GLY A 48 18.90 -5.11 26.57
N VAL A 49 20.03 -5.80 26.39
CA VAL A 49 21.34 -5.17 26.07
C VAL A 49 21.79 -5.40 24.63
N LEU A 50 21.07 -6.24 23.88
CA LEU A 50 21.39 -6.55 22.50
C LEU A 50 20.60 -5.66 21.54
N GLU A 51 21.24 -5.34 20.41
CA GLU A 51 20.59 -4.66 19.30
C GLU A 51 19.62 -5.61 18.58
N PRO A 52 18.43 -5.14 18.18
CA PRO A 52 17.49 -5.94 17.42
C PRO A 52 17.94 -6.11 15.97
N GLY A 53 17.32 -7.07 15.28
CA GLY A 53 17.41 -7.15 13.82
C GLY A 53 16.78 -5.94 13.11
N PRO A 54 16.96 -5.80 11.80
CA PRO A 54 16.51 -4.63 11.04
C PRO A 54 15.01 -4.36 11.13
N LEU A 55 14.19 -5.41 11.19
CA LEU A 55 12.74 -5.28 11.33
C LEU A 55 12.29 -5.30 12.78
N ASN A 56 13.18 -5.65 13.73
CA ASN A 56 12.87 -5.91 15.12
C ASN A 56 11.66 -6.85 15.25
N ALA A 57 11.70 -7.95 14.50
CA ALA A 57 10.61 -8.91 14.36
C ALA A 57 11.15 -10.33 14.14
N ILE A 58 10.33 -11.35 14.41
CA ILE A 58 10.74 -12.77 14.22
C ILE A 58 11.14 -13.11 12.77
N THR A 59 10.62 -12.34 11.80
CA THR A 59 10.96 -12.46 10.37
C THR A 59 12.36 -11.97 10.03
N ASP A 60 13.11 -11.41 11.00
CA ASP A 60 14.54 -11.16 10.82
C ASP A 60 15.34 -12.48 10.70
N VAL A 61 14.77 -13.61 11.11
CA VAL A 61 15.32 -14.94 10.84
C VAL A 61 14.97 -15.37 9.42
N ALA A 62 15.99 -15.66 8.60
CA ALA A 62 15.81 -16.05 7.20
C ALA A 62 14.86 -17.26 7.04
N GLY A 63 13.96 -17.19 6.07
CA GLY A 63 12.95 -18.22 5.79
C GLY A 63 11.70 -18.16 6.69
N VAL A 64 11.76 -17.47 7.84
CA VAL A 64 10.60 -17.33 8.73
C VAL A 64 9.60 -16.34 8.15
N ARG A 65 8.33 -16.76 8.07
CA ARG A 65 7.22 -15.92 7.61
C ARG A 65 6.09 -15.92 8.62
N VAL A 66 5.39 -14.79 8.73
CA VAL A 66 4.25 -14.62 9.62
C VAL A 66 3.05 -14.12 8.82
N GLY A 67 1.90 -14.75 9.04
CA GLY A 67 0.62 -14.30 8.52
C GLY A 67 -0.42 -14.24 9.63
N HIS A 68 -1.40 -13.35 9.50
CA HIS A 68 -2.52 -13.31 10.44
C HIS A 68 -3.83 -13.02 9.71
N LYS A 69 -4.92 -13.43 10.33
CA LYS A 69 -6.28 -13.06 9.94
C LYS A 69 -7.04 -12.66 11.18
N THR A 70 -7.44 -11.40 11.23
CA THR A 70 -8.33 -10.89 12.28
C THR A 70 -9.76 -10.86 11.76
N ILE A 71 -10.70 -11.34 12.56
CA ILE A 71 -12.14 -11.30 12.32
C ILE A 71 -12.76 -10.37 13.35
N VAL A 72 -13.26 -9.24 12.85
CA VAL A 72 -14.07 -8.29 13.62
C VAL A 72 -15.44 -8.24 12.99
N ARG A 73 -16.49 -8.64 13.74
CA ARG A 73 -17.87 -8.64 13.23
C ARG A 73 -18.87 -8.31 14.35
N GLY A 74 -19.78 -7.39 14.03
CA GLY A 74 -20.79 -6.93 14.98
C GLY A 74 -20.15 -6.35 16.25
N GLU A 75 -20.86 -6.47 17.35
CA GLU A 75 -20.40 -5.93 18.64
C GLU A 75 -19.48 -6.90 19.40
N SER A 76 -19.59 -8.21 19.17
CA SER A 76 -18.98 -9.22 20.04
C SER A 76 -17.91 -10.10 19.40
N VAL A 77 -17.81 -10.19 18.06
CA VAL A 77 -16.80 -11.05 17.44
C VAL A 77 -15.49 -10.28 17.27
N ARG A 78 -14.48 -10.66 18.06
CA ARG A 78 -13.10 -10.14 18.02
C ARG A 78 -12.12 -11.31 18.13
N THR A 79 -11.95 -12.05 17.05
CA THR A 79 -11.13 -13.28 17.02
C THR A 79 -10.16 -13.26 15.85
N GLY A 80 -9.35 -14.30 15.71
CA GLY A 80 -8.43 -14.42 14.60
C GLY A 80 -7.49 -15.61 14.74
N VAL A 81 -6.57 -15.71 13.79
CA VAL A 81 -5.49 -16.70 13.77
C VAL A 81 -4.21 -15.99 13.35
N THR A 82 -3.10 -16.41 13.95
CA THR A 82 -1.75 -16.08 13.49
C THR A 82 -1.05 -17.38 13.15
N ALA A 83 -0.46 -17.45 11.97
CA ALA A 83 0.33 -18.57 11.50
C ALA A 83 1.79 -18.14 11.34
N ILE A 84 2.70 -19.01 11.79
CA ILE A 84 4.14 -18.85 11.60
C ILE A 84 4.61 -20.02 10.74
N VAL A 85 5.27 -19.71 9.63
CA VAL A 85 5.96 -20.69 8.80
C VAL A 85 7.45 -20.61 9.16
N PRO A 86 8.03 -21.63 9.81
CA PRO A 86 9.34 -21.54 10.45
C PRO A 86 10.53 -21.61 9.49
N GLY A 87 10.30 -21.90 8.20
CA GLY A 87 11.34 -21.96 7.19
C GLY A 87 10.76 -22.01 5.78
N ASP A 88 11.66 -22.16 4.81
CA ASP A 88 11.28 -22.31 3.42
C ASP A 88 10.79 -23.73 3.12
N GLY A 89 10.06 -23.90 2.02
CA GLY A 89 9.61 -25.21 1.56
C GLY A 89 8.38 -25.75 2.29
N ASN A 90 8.26 -27.08 2.36
CA ASN A 90 7.09 -27.77 2.89
C ASN A 90 7.36 -28.21 4.33
N VAL A 91 6.79 -27.48 5.29
CA VAL A 91 6.98 -27.73 6.74
C VAL A 91 6.63 -29.15 7.21
N PHE A 92 5.83 -29.89 6.46
CA PHE A 92 5.46 -31.26 6.81
C PHE A 92 6.52 -32.28 6.36
N GLN A 93 7.12 -32.05 5.19
CA GLN A 93 8.16 -32.91 4.61
C GLN A 93 9.56 -32.51 5.14
N ASP A 94 9.80 -31.21 5.25
CA ASP A 94 11.07 -30.58 5.64
C ASP A 94 11.02 -30.15 7.10
N LYS A 95 11.10 -31.13 8.01
CA LYS A 95 10.93 -30.89 9.46
C LYS A 95 12.12 -30.15 10.05
N LEU A 96 11.83 -29.17 10.90
CA LEU A 96 12.83 -28.42 11.66
C LEU A 96 12.92 -28.93 13.11
N PRO A 97 14.12 -28.97 13.71
CA PRO A 97 14.28 -29.24 15.14
C PRO A 97 13.50 -28.21 15.98
N ALA A 98 12.82 -28.67 17.03
CA ALA A 98 12.04 -27.82 17.93
C ALA A 98 11.97 -28.42 19.35
N ALA A 99 11.64 -27.57 20.33
CA ALA A 99 11.44 -27.95 21.73
C ALA A 99 10.31 -27.09 22.36
N VAL A 100 9.75 -27.56 23.49
CA VAL A 100 8.73 -26.86 24.30
C VAL A 100 9.22 -26.72 25.73
#